data_AF-A0A6M0SSV0-F1
#
_entry.id   AF-A0A6M0SSV0-F1
#
_cell.length_a   1.000
_cell.length_b   1.000
_cell.length_c   1.000
_cell.angle_alpha   90.00
_cell.angle_beta   90.00
_cell.angle_gamma   90.00
#
_symmetry.space_group_name_H-M   'P 1'
#
loop_
_entity.id
_entity.type
_entity.pdbx_description
1 polymer ?
#
loop_
_entity_poly.entity_id
_entity_poly.type
_entity_poly.pdbx_seq_one_letter_code
_entity_poly.pdbx_strand_id
1 'polypeptide(L)'
;MFEGITSVSNVSYLLVFFEGIVSFLSPCVLPLIPLYIGYLAGNAKKQNNDGTYTYERKKVLFHTIFFVLGISTAFFILGISFTTIGTFLNNNKMIFTKISGIIIIILGLFQMGIFEFKFLQRERKLKINLNGKKVNPLIAYIMGFTFSFAWTPCVGPALSSVLILASSAKDAAIGNLLVLIYCLGFVIPFLILGLFTTQALNFIKNNKNVMKYTIKIGGILMIIMGVMTFTGWLNNVTGYLNQVGSNENTKLTSEEKEEIKREEQYIKESEERNNSNSTNSSNENIEKEPLQPSFDFTLKDQYGNVHKLSDYKGKTVFLNFWATWCPPCRMEMPHIEELYKEFNYNKDDIIVLGVAQPGGEEKDIEGIKQFLNKQGYTFPVVFDESGEVFSDYRIMSMPTTFMINKDGDIYGYVSGALSKDQMKSIIEETKKN
;
A
#
# COMPACT_ATOMS: atom_id res chain seq x y z
N MET A 1 -22.31 -13.11 18.62
CA MET A 1 -21.72 -14.20 19.43
C MET A 1 -20.54 -14.87 18.71
N PHE A 2 -19.66 -14.10 18.07
CA PHE A 2 -18.28 -14.47 17.73
C PHE A 2 -17.61 -13.16 17.33
N GLU A 3 -16.86 -12.57 18.25
CA GLU A 3 -15.81 -11.55 18.02
C GLU A 3 -15.41 -10.96 19.38
N GLY A 4 -15.00 -11.87 20.28
CA GLY A 4 -14.13 -11.54 21.38
C GLY A 4 -12.82 -12.24 21.09
N ILE A 5 -11.71 -11.52 21.24
CA ILE A 5 -10.32 -11.94 21.00
C ILE A 5 -9.85 -11.69 19.57
N THR A 6 -9.13 -10.59 19.34
CA THR A 6 -7.85 -10.64 18.59
C THR A 6 -7.02 -9.37 18.86
N SER A 7 -5.74 -9.60 19.16
CA SER A 7 -4.71 -8.59 19.43
C SER A 7 -4.45 -7.67 18.23
N VAL A 8 -3.90 -6.48 18.47
CA VAL A 8 -3.59 -5.45 17.46
C VAL A 8 -2.73 -5.96 16.29
N SER A 9 -1.94 -7.02 16.48
CA SER A 9 -1.20 -7.74 15.43
C SER A 9 -2.09 -8.63 14.54
N ASN A 10 -3.13 -9.24 15.10
CA ASN A 10 -4.05 -10.14 14.39
C ASN A 10 -5.01 -9.37 13.47
N VAL A 11 -5.34 -8.11 13.80
CA VAL A 11 -6.19 -7.25 12.96
C VAL A 11 -5.53 -7.03 11.59
N SER A 12 -4.22 -6.80 11.56
CA SER A 12 -3.47 -6.61 10.30
C SER A 12 -3.44 -7.89 9.46
N TYR A 13 -3.23 -9.05 10.09
CA TYR A 13 -3.19 -10.33 9.37
C TYR A 13 -4.56 -10.71 8.79
N LEU A 14 -5.62 -10.53 9.57
CA LEU A 14 -6.97 -10.87 9.15
C LEU A 14 -7.44 -9.93 8.03
N LEU A 15 -7.14 -8.63 8.12
CA LEU A 15 -7.42 -7.65 7.08
C LEU A 15 -6.70 -8.01 5.77
N VAL A 16 -5.39 -8.30 5.82
CA VAL A 16 -4.60 -8.69 4.63
C VAL A 16 -5.11 -9.99 3.99
N PHE A 17 -5.58 -10.93 4.82
CA PHE A 17 -6.20 -12.16 4.34
C PHE A 17 -7.51 -11.89 3.56
N PHE A 18 -8.38 -11.05 4.12
CA PHE A 18 -9.63 -10.65 3.45
C PHE A 18 -9.37 -9.82 2.19
N GLU A 19 -8.35 -8.96 2.18
CA GLU A 19 -7.93 -8.21 1.00
C GLU A 19 -7.50 -9.12 -0.15
N GLY A 20 -6.82 -10.23 0.14
CA GLY A 20 -6.50 -11.27 -0.84
C GLY A 20 -7.75 -11.93 -1.45
N ILE A 21 -8.77 -12.18 -0.62
CA ILE A 21 -10.06 -12.72 -1.08
C ILE A 21 -10.80 -11.69 -1.94
N VAL A 22 -10.87 -10.44 -1.51
CA VAL A 22 -11.52 -9.36 -2.26
C VAL A 22 -10.80 -9.11 -3.59
N SER A 23 -9.47 -9.24 -3.63
CA SER A 23 -8.67 -9.15 -4.86
C SER A 23 -9.06 -10.21 -5.90
N PHE A 24 -9.47 -11.40 -5.47
CA PHE A 24 -9.98 -12.43 -6.38
C PHE A 24 -11.31 -12.02 -7.05
N LEU A 25 -12.16 -11.25 -6.35
CA LEU A 25 -13.39 -10.70 -6.91
C LEU A 25 -13.15 -9.44 -7.77
N SER A 26 -11.90 -8.96 -7.84
CA SER A 26 -11.57 -7.79 -8.64
C SER A 26 -11.92 -8.05 -10.11
N PRO A 27 -12.54 -7.08 -10.79
CA PRO A 27 -13.17 -7.34 -12.07
C PRO A 27 -12.17 -7.56 -13.21
N CYS A 28 -10.86 -7.45 -12.94
CA CYS A 28 -9.78 -7.86 -13.83
C CYS A 28 -9.49 -9.38 -13.81
N VAL A 29 -9.86 -10.11 -12.76
CA VAL A 29 -9.64 -11.57 -12.62
C VAL A 29 -10.79 -12.37 -13.25
N LEU A 30 -12.02 -11.85 -13.13
CA LEU A 30 -13.25 -12.45 -13.64
C LEU A 30 -13.19 -12.89 -15.12
N PRO A 31 -12.61 -12.10 -16.05
CA PRO A 31 -12.57 -12.45 -17.48
C PRO A 31 -11.62 -13.61 -17.79
N LEU A 32 -10.72 -13.97 -16.87
CA LEU A 32 -9.69 -14.99 -17.04
C LEU A 32 -10.09 -16.35 -16.45
N ILE A 33 -11.12 -16.38 -15.58
CA ILE A 33 -11.71 -17.61 -15.05
C ILE A 33 -12.15 -18.59 -16.16
N PRO A 34 -12.85 -18.16 -17.24
CA PRO A 34 -13.25 -19.06 -18.31
C PRO A 34 -12.06 -19.68 -19.07
N LEU A 35 -10.98 -18.90 -19.26
CA LEU A 35 -9.75 -19.37 -19.90
C LEU A 35 -9.07 -20.45 -19.04
N TYR A 36 -8.99 -20.20 -17.73
CA TYR A 36 -8.42 -21.15 -16.76
C TYR A 36 -9.20 -22.47 -16.73
N ILE A 37 -10.53 -22.38 -16.65
CA ILE A 37 -11.43 -23.53 -16.69
C ILE A 37 -11.29 -24.29 -18.02
N GLY A 38 -11.20 -23.59 -19.16
CA GLY A 38 -10.97 -24.21 -20.47
C GLY A 38 -9.64 -24.95 -20.57
N TYR A 39 -8.58 -24.39 -20.00
CA TYR A 39 -7.25 -25.01 -19.95
C TYR A 39 -7.23 -26.26 -19.05
N LEU A 40 -7.80 -26.17 -17.83
CA LEU A 40 -7.91 -27.32 -16.94
C LEU A 40 -8.80 -28.42 -17.53
N ALA A 41 -9.95 -28.04 -18.11
CA ALA A 41 -10.90 -28.95 -18.73
C ALA A 41 -10.31 -29.66 -19.95
N GLY A 42 -9.52 -28.95 -20.77
CA GLY A 42 -8.83 -29.53 -21.92
C GLY A 42 -7.86 -30.65 -21.53
N ASN A 43 -7.24 -30.55 -20.36
CA ASN A 43 -6.16 -31.43 -19.92
C ASN A 43 -6.58 -32.54 -18.94
N ALA A 44 -7.76 -32.41 -18.35
CA ALA A 44 -8.37 -33.40 -17.48
C ALA A 44 -9.36 -34.32 -18.21
N LYS A 45 -9.54 -34.16 -19.53
CA LYS A 45 -10.28 -35.09 -20.37
C LYS A 45 -9.53 -36.41 -20.54
N LYS A 46 -9.96 -37.47 -19.85
CA LYS A 46 -9.80 -38.84 -20.36
C LYS A 46 -11.05 -39.18 -21.16
N GLN A 47 -10.87 -39.47 -22.45
CA GLN A 47 -11.91 -40.01 -23.31
C GLN A 47 -12.00 -41.52 -23.05
N ASN A 48 -13.00 -41.96 -22.29
CA ASN A 48 -13.37 -43.38 -22.26
C ASN A 48 -14.20 -43.70 -23.50
N ASN A 49 -14.15 -44.96 -23.95
CA ASN A 49 -14.78 -45.45 -25.17
C ASN A 49 -16.32 -45.26 -25.24
N ASP A 50 -16.98 -44.89 -24.14
CA ASP A 50 -18.44 -44.68 -24.05
C ASP A 50 -18.87 -43.20 -24.10
N GLY A 51 -17.99 -42.27 -24.47
CA GLY A 51 -18.34 -40.85 -24.66
C GLY A 51 -18.60 -40.06 -23.36
N THR A 52 -18.37 -40.66 -22.19
CA THR A 52 -18.47 -39.99 -20.88
C THR A 52 -17.11 -39.43 -20.45
N TYR A 53 -17.12 -38.18 -19.95
CA TYR A 53 -15.92 -37.47 -19.51
C TYR A 53 -15.66 -37.74 -18.02
N THR A 54 -14.55 -38.41 -17.69
CA THR A 54 -14.10 -38.58 -16.31
C THR A 54 -12.88 -37.70 -16.03
N TYR A 55 -12.98 -36.90 -14.96
CA TYR A 55 -11.95 -35.96 -14.53
C TYR A 55 -11.19 -36.56 -13.34
N GLU A 56 -9.88 -36.80 -13.50
CA GLU A 56 -9.04 -37.29 -12.40
C GLU A 56 -8.71 -36.13 -11.43
N ARG A 57 -9.44 -36.06 -10.30
CA ARG A 57 -9.27 -35.01 -9.27
C ARG A 57 -7.83 -34.86 -8.78
N LYS A 58 -7.08 -35.97 -8.63
CA LYS A 58 -5.66 -35.95 -8.21
C LYS A 58 -4.77 -35.19 -9.21
N LYS A 59 -5.02 -35.34 -10.50
CA LYS A 59 -4.24 -34.69 -11.55
C LYS A 59 -4.55 -33.20 -11.61
N VAL A 60 -5.81 -32.80 -11.44
CA VAL A 60 -6.23 -31.39 -11.36
C VAL A 60 -5.55 -30.71 -10.17
N LEU A 61 -5.63 -31.32 -8.98
CA LEU A 61 -5.04 -30.78 -7.76
C LEU A 61 -3.52 -30.59 -7.88
N PHE A 62 -2.83 -31.55 -8.49
CA PHE A 62 -1.38 -31.43 -8.75
C PHE A 62 -1.04 -30.24 -9.67
N HIS A 63 -1.82 -29.99 -10.73
CA HIS A 63 -1.60 -28.84 -11.61
C HIS A 63 -1.95 -27.51 -10.93
N THR A 64 -2.96 -27.49 -10.07
CA THR A 64 -3.31 -26.31 -9.27
C THR A 64 -2.18 -25.94 -8.30
N ILE A 65 -1.53 -26.92 -7.65
CA ILE A 65 -0.37 -26.64 -6.79
C ILE A 65 0.79 -26.03 -7.58
N PHE A 66 1.11 -26.57 -8.76
CA PHE A 66 2.16 -26.00 -9.62
C PHE A 66 1.83 -24.59 -10.11
N PHE A 67 0.56 -24.31 -10.38
CA PHE A 67 0.09 -22.98 -10.74
C PHE A 67 0.24 -21.98 -9.59
N VAL A 68 -0.17 -22.38 -8.37
CA VAL A 68 -0.02 -21.58 -7.15
C VAL A 68 1.45 -21.28 -6.87
N LEU A 69 2.34 -22.27 -7.02
CA LEU A 69 3.79 -22.07 -6.88
C LEU A 69 4.32 -21.01 -7.86
N GLY A 70 3.81 -20.96 -9.10
CA GLY A 70 4.18 -19.94 -10.07
C GLY A 70 3.80 -18.53 -9.62
N ILE A 71 2.58 -18.39 -9.07
CA ILE A 71 2.06 -17.13 -8.54
C ILE A 71 2.88 -16.68 -7.32
N SER A 72 3.12 -17.57 -6.36
CA SER A 72 3.92 -17.29 -5.17
C SER A 72 5.36 -16.89 -5.54
N THR A 73 5.96 -17.54 -6.54
CA THR A 73 7.31 -17.18 -7.01
C THR A 73 7.30 -15.76 -7.60
N ALA A 74 6.29 -15.40 -8.39
CA ALA A 74 6.17 -14.06 -8.95
C ALA A 74 6.01 -12.98 -7.87
N PHE A 75 5.15 -13.20 -6.87
CA PHE A 75 4.98 -12.25 -5.76
C PHE A 75 6.25 -12.07 -4.94
N PHE A 76 6.98 -13.15 -4.68
CA PHE A 76 8.25 -13.09 -3.97
C PHE A 76 9.30 -12.29 -4.76
N ILE A 77 9.40 -12.51 -6.07
CA ILE A 77 10.28 -11.73 -6.96
C ILE A 77 9.88 -10.25 -6.96
N LEU A 78 8.58 -9.96 -7.04
CA LEU A 78 8.07 -8.59 -7.01
C LEU A 78 8.37 -7.90 -5.67
N GLY A 79 8.18 -8.59 -4.54
CA GLY A 79 8.48 -8.07 -3.21
C GLY A 79 9.95 -7.68 -3.04
N ILE A 80 10.88 -8.56 -3.45
CA ILE A 80 12.32 -8.26 -3.41
C ILE A 80 12.69 -7.11 -4.36
N SER A 81 12.10 -7.10 -5.56
CA SER A 81 12.39 -6.07 -6.56
C SER A 81 11.94 -4.69 -6.09
N PHE A 82 10.82 -4.61 -5.36
CA PHE A 82 10.20 -3.35 -4.96
C PHE A 82 11.10 -2.49 -4.08
N THR A 83 11.90 -3.11 -3.20
CA THR A 83 12.80 -2.38 -2.29
C THR A 83 13.87 -1.57 -3.04
N THR A 84 14.36 -2.09 -4.18
CA THR A 84 15.41 -1.40 -4.97
C THR A 84 14.82 -0.52 -6.06
N ILE A 85 13.74 -0.98 -6.70
CA ILE A 85 13.11 -0.31 -7.85
C ILE A 85 12.12 0.80 -7.42
N GLY A 86 11.73 0.83 -6.14
CA GLY A 86 10.70 1.73 -5.62
C GLY A 86 10.98 3.22 -5.82
N THR A 87 12.23 3.66 -5.63
CA THR A 87 12.64 5.06 -5.83
C THR A 87 12.55 5.48 -7.31
N PHE A 88 12.97 4.59 -8.21
CA PHE A 88 12.88 4.81 -9.66
C PHE A 88 11.42 4.81 -10.16
N LEU A 89 10.59 3.91 -9.62
CA LEU A 89 9.15 3.89 -9.87
C LEU A 89 8.49 5.20 -9.42
N ASN A 90 8.88 5.75 -8.27
CA ASN A 90 8.30 6.97 -7.71
C ASN A 90 8.47 8.18 -8.65
N ASN A 91 9.68 8.40 -9.16
CA ASN A 91 9.96 9.50 -10.09
C ASN A 91 9.27 9.34 -11.45
N ASN A 92 8.95 8.11 -11.87
CA ASN A 92 8.39 7.81 -13.19
C ASN A 92 6.94 7.28 -13.15
N LYS A 93 6.23 7.43 -12.03
CA LYS A 93 4.87 6.87 -11.81
C LYS A 93 3.94 7.12 -12.99
N MET A 94 3.93 8.35 -13.53
CA MET A 94 3.03 8.72 -14.62
C MET A 94 3.32 7.95 -15.93
N ILE A 95 4.60 7.67 -16.23
CA ILE A 95 4.98 6.88 -17.42
C ILE A 95 4.51 5.43 -17.28
N PHE A 96 4.72 4.84 -16.09
CA PHE A 96 4.35 3.45 -15.82
C PHE A 96 2.83 3.23 -15.84
N THR A 97 2.05 4.14 -15.24
CA THR A 97 0.58 4.08 -15.26
C THR A 97 0.01 4.24 -16.67
N LYS A 98 0.60 5.10 -17.51
CA LYS A 98 0.17 5.25 -18.92
C LYS A 98 0.47 3.99 -19.75
N ILE A 99 1.67 3.43 -19.61
CA ILE A 99 2.07 2.20 -20.32
C ILE A 99 1.16 1.04 -19.93
N SER A 100 0.89 0.85 -18.64
CA SER A 100 0.01 -0.23 -18.17
C SER A 100 -1.44 -0.02 -18.63
N GLY A 101 -1.96 1.21 -18.58
CA GLY A 101 -3.30 1.55 -19.08
C GLY A 101 -3.47 1.21 -20.57
N ILE A 102 -2.49 1.56 -21.41
CA ILE A 102 -2.51 1.23 -22.85
C ILE A 102 -2.54 -0.29 -23.07
N ILE A 103 -1.71 -1.05 -22.35
CA ILE A 103 -1.66 -2.51 -22.42
C ILE A 103 -3.01 -3.14 -22.03
N ILE A 104 -3.64 -2.65 -20.96
CA ILE A 104 -4.95 -3.15 -20.50
C ILE A 104 -6.03 -2.88 -21.57
N ILE A 105 -6.04 -1.69 -22.17
CA ILE A 105 -6.99 -1.34 -23.24
C ILE A 105 -6.81 -2.27 -24.44
N ILE A 106 -5.57 -2.53 -24.86
CA ILE A 106 -5.25 -3.46 -25.97
C ILE A 106 -5.76 -4.87 -25.64
N LEU A 107 -5.52 -5.35 -24.41
CA LEU A 107 -5.95 -6.68 -23.98
C LEU A 107 -7.49 -6.79 -23.87
N GLY A 108 -8.16 -5.75 -23.38
CA GLY A 108 -9.62 -5.66 -23.33
C GLY A 108 -10.26 -5.65 -24.71
N LEU A 109 -9.68 -4.88 -25.66
CA LEU A 109 -10.10 -4.88 -27.07
C LEU A 109 -9.93 -6.25 -27.72
N PHE A 110 -8.83 -6.95 -27.44
CA PHE A 110 -8.59 -8.31 -27.92
C PHE A 110 -9.64 -9.29 -27.37
N GLN A 111 -10.00 -9.17 -26.09
CA GLN A 111 -11.01 -10.00 -25.45
C GLN A 111 -12.44 -9.75 -25.97
N MET A 112 -12.75 -8.51 -26.37
CA MET A 112 -14.06 -8.17 -26.93
C MET A 112 -14.25 -8.70 -28.36
N GLY A 113 -13.19 -9.22 -29.00
CA GLY A 113 -13.24 -9.90 -30.28
C GLY A 113 -13.61 -9.00 -31.47
N ILE A 114 -13.59 -7.66 -31.30
CA ILE A 114 -13.92 -6.69 -32.36
C ILE A 114 -12.89 -6.76 -33.50
N PHE A 115 -11.64 -7.08 -33.18
CA PHE A 115 -10.62 -7.33 -34.18
C PHE A 115 -10.54 -8.83 -34.45
N GLU A 116 -11.41 -9.35 -35.31
CA GLU A 116 -11.21 -10.64 -35.96
C GLU A 116 -10.01 -10.55 -36.92
N PHE A 117 -8.79 -10.44 -36.41
CA PHE A 117 -7.61 -10.63 -37.22
C PHE A 117 -7.58 -12.11 -37.68
N LYS A 118 -8.07 -12.36 -38.90
CA LYS A 118 -7.95 -13.65 -39.63
C LYS A 118 -6.52 -14.23 -39.63
N PHE A 119 -5.51 -13.40 -39.33
CA PHE A 119 -4.12 -13.81 -39.19
C PHE A 119 -3.82 -14.57 -37.89
N LEU A 120 -4.47 -14.24 -36.76
CA LEU A 120 -4.30 -14.90 -35.45
C LEU A 120 -5.26 -16.08 -35.23
N GLN A 121 -6.42 -16.08 -35.89
CA GLN A 121 -7.33 -17.23 -35.94
C GLN A 121 -6.95 -18.26 -37.01
N ARG A 122 -5.87 -18.03 -37.76
CA ARG A 122 -5.27 -19.07 -38.59
C ARG A 122 -4.60 -20.04 -37.65
N GLU A 123 -5.38 -21.00 -37.16
CA GLU A 123 -4.87 -22.26 -36.67
C GLU A 123 -4.04 -22.86 -37.81
N ARG A 124 -2.76 -22.52 -37.88
CA ARG A 124 -1.77 -23.57 -38.13
C ARG A 124 -1.92 -24.49 -36.94
N LYS A 125 -2.92 -25.36 -36.99
CA LYS A 125 -2.94 -26.64 -36.31
C LYS A 125 -1.69 -27.34 -36.80
N LEU A 126 -0.55 -26.97 -36.25
CA LEU A 126 0.54 -27.88 -36.06
C LEU A 126 -0.14 -29.00 -35.29
N LYS A 127 -0.48 -30.07 -36.02
CA LYS A 127 -0.82 -31.36 -35.43
C LYS A 127 0.45 -31.83 -34.75
N ILE A 128 0.83 -31.17 -33.66
CA ILE A 128 1.72 -31.73 -32.69
C ILE A 128 0.84 -32.79 -32.06
N ASN A 129 0.94 -33.98 -32.64
CA ASN A 129 0.28 -35.16 -32.17
C ASN A 129 0.94 -35.50 -30.82
N LEU A 130 0.60 -34.74 -29.77
CA LEU A 130 0.86 -35.14 -28.38
C LEU A 130 -0.14 -36.24 -28.01
N ASN A 131 -0.17 -37.28 -28.83
CA ASN A 131 -0.75 -38.57 -28.51
C ASN A 131 0.10 -39.11 -27.34
N GLY A 132 -0.41 -38.94 -26.12
CA GLY A 132 0.11 -39.63 -24.93
C GLY A 132 1.15 -38.91 -24.06
N LYS A 133 1.60 -37.68 -24.40
CA LYS A 133 2.48 -36.93 -23.46
C LYS A 133 1.64 -36.19 -22.43
N LYS A 134 1.69 -36.69 -21.19
CA LYS A 134 1.24 -36.03 -19.96
C LYS A 134 1.63 -34.55 -20.03
N VAL A 135 0.64 -33.67 -19.95
CA VAL A 135 0.86 -32.22 -19.84
C VAL A 135 1.97 -31.92 -18.84
N ASN A 136 2.95 -31.14 -19.27
CA ASN A 136 4.12 -30.82 -18.46
C ASN A 136 3.70 -29.83 -17.36
N PRO A 137 3.89 -30.15 -16.06
CA PRO A 137 3.58 -29.25 -14.94
C PRO A 137 4.19 -27.85 -15.10
N LEU A 138 5.28 -27.76 -15.87
CA LEU A 138 5.95 -26.52 -16.24
C LEU A 138 5.04 -25.51 -16.97
N ILE A 139 4.10 -25.98 -17.80
CA ILE A 139 3.18 -25.08 -18.53
C ILE A 139 2.19 -24.44 -17.55
N ALA A 140 1.71 -25.19 -16.55
CA ALA A 140 0.86 -24.64 -15.50
C ALA A 140 1.62 -23.60 -14.66
N TYR A 141 2.88 -23.87 -14.35
CA TYR A 141 3.76 -22.94 -13.63
C TYR A 141 3.96 -21.62 -14.40
N ILE A 142 4.33 -21.69 -15.69
CA ILE A 142 4.55 -20.51 -16.54
C ILE A 142 3.27 -19.69 -16.72
N MET A 143 2.12 -20.36 -16.89
CA MET A 143 0.82 -19.68 -16.98
C MET A 143 0.48 -18.95 -15.68
N GLY A 144 0.75 -19.56 -14.51
CA GLY A 144 0.59 -18.90 -13.20
C GLY A 144 1.50 -17.68 -13.05
N PHE A 145 2.78 -17.81 -13.41
CA PHE A 145 3.75 -16.71 -13.38
C PHE A 145 3.32 -15.55 -14.29
N THR A 146 2.88 -15.84 -15.52
CA THR A 146 2.42 -14.82 -16.48
C THR A 146 1.14 -14.13 -16.02
N PHE A 147 0.24 -14.88 -15.37
CA PHE A 147 -1.02 -14.36 -14.84
C PHE A 147 -0.73 -13.27 -13.79
N SER A 148 0.32 -13.43 -12.95
CA SER A 148 0.71 -12.43 -11.95
C SER A 148 1.01 -11.05 -12.52
N PHE A 149 1.70 -10.98 -13.65
CA PHE A 149 1.98 -9.71 -14.33
C PHE A 149 0.72 -9.10 -14.94
N ALA A 150 -0.23 -9.93 -15.40
CA ALA A 150 -1.44 -9.45 -16.06
C ALA A 150 -2.42 -8.75 -15.10
N TRP A 151 -2.50 -9.15 -13.82
CA TRP A 151 -3.40 -8.52 -12.85
C TRP A 151 -2.75 -7.39 -12.04
N THR A 152 -1.42 -7.29 -12.05
CA THR A 152 -0.66 -6.26 -11.31
C THR A 152 -1.16 -4.82 -11.53
N PRO A 153 -1.60 -4.42 -12.74
CA PRO A 153 -2.08 -3.05 -12.96
C PRO A 153 -3.39 -2.69 -12.23
N CYS A 154 -4.28 -3.67 -12.00
CA CYS A 154 -5.56 -3.43 -11.34
C CYS A 154 -5.49 -3.63 -9.82
N VAL A 155 -4.63 -4.55 -9.37
CA VAL A 155 -4.44 -4.86 -7.94
C VAL A 155 -3.30 -4.02 -7.34
N GLY A 156 -2.56 -3.28 -8.18
CA GLY A 156 -1.42 -2.45 -7.78
C GLY A 156 -1.68 -1.52 -6.59
N PRO A 157 -2.81 -0.79 -6.53
CA PRO A 157 -3.11 0.06 -5.38
C PRO A 157 -3.27 -0.72 -4.06
N ALA A 158 -3.94 -1.87 -4.11
CA ALA A 158 -4.16 -2.76 -2.96
C ALA A 158 -2.85 -3.45 -2.52
N LEU A 159 -2.11 -4.00 -3.48
CA LEU A 159 -0.79 -4.56 -3.21
C LEU A 159 0.17 -3.50 -2.64
N SER A 160 0.09 -2.25 -3.10
CA SER A 160 0.92 -1.17 -2.58
C SER A 160 0.65 -0.88 -1.10
N SER A 161 -0.60 -0.91 -0.64
CA SER A 161 -0.91 -0.73 0.79
C SER A 161 -0.29 -1.84 1.64
N VAL A 162 -0.40 -3.09 1.19
CA VAL A 162 0.21 -4.24 1.90
C VAL A 162 1.73 -4.18 1.87
N LEU A 163 2.34 -3.83 0.73
CA LEU A 163 3.79 -3.69 0.61
C LEU A 163 4.32 -2.54 1.48
N ILE A 164 3.61 -1.42 1.58
CA ILE A 164 3.98 -0.31 2.47
C ILE A 164 3.93 -0.77 3.93
N LEU A 165 2.85 -1.44 4.34
CA LEU A 165 2.73 -1.99 5.68
C LEU A 165 3.84 -3.01 5.98
N ALA A 166 4.13 -3.91 5.03
CA ALA A 166 5.21 -4.88 5.13
C ALA A 166 6.60 -4.22 5.20
N SER A 167 6.81 -3.10 4.49
CA SER A 167 8.06 -2.33 4.53
C SER A 167 8.26 -1.54 5.82
N SER A 168 7.17 -1.21 6.52
CA SER A 168 7.21 -0.50 7.82
C SER A 168 7.49 -1.42 9.02
N ALA A 169 7.41 -2.75 8.82
CA ALA A 169 7.68 -3.72 9.87
C ALA A 169 9.19 -3.74 10.19
N LYS A 170 9.54 -3.63 11.48
CA LYS A 170 10.95 -3.65 11.95
C LYS A 170 11.70 -4.94 11.56
N ASP A 171 10.98 -6.03 11.37
CA ASP A 171 11.53 -7.33 10.97
C ASP A 171 11.14 -7.72 9.54
N ALA A 172 12.14 -8.04 8.70
CA ALA A 172 11.93 -8.59 7.36
C ALA A 172 11.11 -9.89 7.37
N ALA A 173 11.15 -10.64 8.48
CA ALA A 173 10.34 -11.84 8.67
C ALA A 173 8.84 -11.54 8.76
N ILE A 174 8.46 -10.43 9.41
CA ILE A 174 7.07 -10.01 9.54
C ILE A 174 6.55 -9.57 8.17
N GLY A 175 7.31 -8.76 7.42
CA GLY A 175 6.93 -8.36 6.07
C GLY A 175 6.68 -9.54 5.12
N ASN A 176 7.56 -10.55 5.14
CA ASN A 176 7.37 -11.78 4.36
C ASN A 176 6.14 -12.59 4.82
N LEU A 177 5.85 -12.61 6.11
CA LEU A 177 4.68 -13.29 6.67
C LEU A 177 3.36 -12.62 6.20
N LEU A 178 3.31 -11.28 6.13
CA LEU A 178 2.15 -10.57 5.57
C LEU A 178 1.89 -10.94 4.11
N VAL A 179 2.95 -10.98 3.28
CA VAL A 179 2.84 -11.36 1.86
C VAL A 179 2.36 -12.82 1.72
N LEU A 180 2.81 -13.71 2.61
CA LEU A 180 2.38 -15.10 2.64
C LEU A 180 0.89 -15.22 2.98
N ILE A 181 0.42 -14.46 3.97
CA ILE A 181 -1.00 -14.42 4.36
C ILE A 181 -1.88 -13.88 3.22
N TYR A 182 -1.43 -12.83 2.54
CA TYR A 182 -2.10 -12.33 1.33
C TYR A 182 -2.21 -13.41 0.25
N CYS A 183 -1.11 -14.12 -0.02
CA CYS A 183 -1.09 -15.21 -0.99
C CYS A 183 -2.05 -16.34 -0.59
N LEU A 184 -2.14 -16.69 0.70
CA LEU A 184 -3.08 -17.69 1.20
C LEU A 184 -4.53 -17.26 0.95
N GLY A 185 -4.87 -16.00 1.21
CA GLY A 185 -6.20 -15.44 0.94
C GLY A 185 -6.60 -15.55 -0.54
N PHE A 186 -5.67 -15.29 -1.46
CA PHE A 186 -5.91 -15.40 -2.90
C PHE A 186 -5.99 -16.85 -3.41
N VAL A 187 -5.20 -17.76 -2.83
CA VAL A 187 -5.11 -19.17 -3.26
C VAL A 187 -6.35 -19.97 -2.87
N ILE A 188 -6.98 -19.67 -1.73
CA ILE A 188 -8.14 -20.42 -1.23
C ILE A 188 -9.32 -20.41 -2.22
N PRO A 189 -9.81 -19.25 -2.72
CA PRO A 189 -10.86 -19.21 -3.74
C PRO A 189 -10.49 -20.01 -4.99
N PHE A 190 -9.22 -19.95 -5.39
CA PHE A 190 -8.72 -20.63 -6.58
C PHE A 190 -8.68 -22.15 -6.42
N LEU A 191 -8.29 -22.64 -5.25
CA LEU A 191 -8.34 -24.06 -4.89
C LEU A 191 -9.79 -24.57 -4.88
N ILE A 192 -10.72 -23.80 -4.30
CA ILE A 192 -12.15 -24.11 -4.28
C ILE A 192 -12.66 -24.23 -5.73
N LEU A 193 -12.37 -23.27 -6.59
CA LEU A 193 -12.71 -23.32 -8.02
C LEU A 193 -12.13 -24.55 -8.73
N GLY A 194 -10.87 -24.89 -8.43
CA GLY A 194 -10.21 -26.12 -8.91
C GLY A 194 -10.98 -27.40 -8.52
N LEU A 195 -11.41 -27.50 -7.26
CA LEU A 195 -12.18 -28.63 -6.74
C LEU A 195 -13.57 -28.75 -7.39
N PHE A 196 -14.25 -27.61 -7.61
CA PHE A 196 -15.57 -27.56 -8.23
C PHE A 196 -15.55 -27.39 -9.75
N THR A 197 -14.38 -27.52 -10.40
CA THR A 197 -14.21 -27.30 -11.84
C THR A 197 -15.15 -28.17 -12.68
N THR A 198 -15.36 -29.45 -12.33
CA THR A 198 -16.28 -30.34 -13.07
C THR A 198 -17.73 -29.83 -13.05
N GLN A 199 -18.18 -29.30 -11.91
CA GLN A 199 -19.55 -28.81 -11.74
C GLN A 199 -19.74 -27.46 -12.44
N ALA A 200 -18.76 -26.57 -12.29
CA ALA A 200 -18.70 -25.30 -13.02
C ALA A 200 -18.71 -25.52 -14.54
N LEU A 201 -17.94 -26.50 -15.04
CA LEU A 201 -17.90 -26.86 -16.45
C LEU A 201 -19.24 -27.38 -16.99
N ASN A 202 -19.92 -28.25 -16.24
CA ASN A 202 -21.22 -28.75 -16.65
C ASN A 202 -22.27 -27.62 -16.68
N PHE A 203 -22.23 -26.70 -15.71
CA PHE A 203 -23.10 -25.52 -15.68
C PHE A 203 -22.84 -24.59 -16.89
N ILE A 204 -21.56 -24.29 -17.17
CA ILE A 204 -21.15 -23.45 -18.31
C ILE A 204 -21.50 -24.10 -19.65
N LYS A 205 -21.34 -25.43 -19.78
CA LYS A 205 -21.67 -26.16 -21.01
C LYS A 205 -23.17 -26.16 -21.28
N ASN A 206 -24.00 -26.28 -20.24
CA ASN A 206 -25.46 -26.23 -20.37
C ASN A 206 -25.94 -24.82 -20.75
N ASN A 207 -25.24 -23.79 -20.25
CA ASN A 207 -25.56 -22.39 -20.47
C ASN A 207 -24.52 -21.68 -21.34
N LYS A 208 -24.37 -22.10 -22.60
CA LYS A 208 -23.40 -21.51 -23.55
C LYS A 208 -23.50 -19.98 -23.69
N ASN A 209 -24.68 -19.41 -23.46
CA ASN A 209 -24.88 -17.97 -23.48
C ASN A 209 -24.17 -17.27 -22.31
N VAL A 210 -24.08 -17.88 -21.14
CA VAL A 210 -23.37 -17.32 -19.97
C VAL A 210 -21.89 -17.12 -20.31
N MET A 211 -21.26 -18.07 -21.01
CA MET A 211 -19.87 -17.93 -21.48
C MET A 211 -19.69 -16.65 -22.32
N LYS A 212 -20.60 -16.38 -23.26
CA LYS A 212 -20.52 -15.21 -24.14
C LYS A 212 -20.77 -13.90 -23.37
N TYR A 213 -21.72 -13.89 -22.44
CA TYR A 213 -22.02 -12.71 -21.61
C TYR A 213 -20.88 -12.40 -20.63
N THR A 214 -20.33 -13.40 -19.93
CA THR A 214 -19.22 -13.20 -18.98
C THR A 214 -17.98 -12.63 -19.67
N ILE A 215 -17.62 -13.14 -20.86
CA ILE A 215 -16.48 -12.63 -21.63
C ILE A 215 -16.73 -11.20 -22.12
N LYS A 216 -17.95 -10.90 -22.61
CA LYS A 216 -18.30 -9.58 -23.13
C LYS A 216 -18.37 -8.52 -22.02
N ILE A 217 -19.00 -8.84 -20.89
CA ILE A 217 -19.09 -7.96 -19.70
C ILE A 217 -17.68 -7.73 -19.13
N GLY A 218 -16.87 -8.79 -19.01
CA GLY A 218 -15.50 -8.69 -18.53
C GLY A 218 -14.61 -7.82 -19.41
N GLY A 219 -14.70 -7.97 -20.74
CA GLY A 219 -13.97 -7.15 -21.70
C GLY A 219 -14.39 -5.67 -21.67
N ILE A 220 -15.68 -5.38 -21.59
CA ILE A 220 -16.20 -4.00 -21.45
C ILE A 220 -15.67 -3.36 -20.17
N LEU A 221 -15.72 -4.09 -19.06
CA LEU A 221 -15.25 -3.58 -17.76
C LEU A 221 -13.73 -3.34 -17.77
N MET A 222 -12.96 -4.26 -18.35
CA MET A 222 -11.52 -4.10 -18.58
C MET A 222 -11.18 -2.83 -19.38
N ILE A 223 -11.93 -2.53 -20.46
CA ILE A 223 -11.71 -1.33 -21.25
C ILE A 223 -12.02 -0.07 -20.44
N ILE A 224 -13.14 -0.05 -19.70
CA ILE A 224 -13.52 1.07 -18.83
C ILE A 224 -12.42 1.33 -17.80
N MET A 225 -11.95 0.29 -17.11
CA MET A 225 -10.85 0.40 -16.15
C MET A 225 -9.55 0.87 -16.80
N GLY A 226 -9.19 0.34 -17.96
CA GLY A 226 -8.00 0.76 -18.70
C GLY A 226 -8.03 2.24 -19.09
N VAL A 227 -9.19 2.74 -19.53
CA VAL A 227 -9.40 4.17 -19.85
C VAL A 227 -9.34 5.04 -18.59
N MET A 228 -9.94 4.59 -17.49
CA MET A 228 -9.86 5.31 -16.19
C MET A 228 -8.44 5.38 -15.65
N THR A 229 -7.64 4.31 -15.82
CA THR A 229 -6.23 4.30 -15.44
C THR A 229 -5.39 5.18 -16.37
N PHE A 230 -5.63 5.13 -17.68
CA PHE A 230 -4.90 5.93 -18.66
C PHE A 230 -5.12 7.45 -18.49
N THR A 231 -6.35 7.85 -18.15
CA THR A 231 -6.71 9.24 -17.87
C THR A 231 -6.17 9.74 -16.54
N GLY A 232 -5.61 8.86 -15.70
CA GLY A 232 -5.13 9.20 -14.35
C GLY A 232 -6.25 9.48 -13.36
N TRP A 233 -7.53 9.36 -13.78
CA TRP A 233 -8.68 9.61 -12.91
C TRP A 233 -8.74 8.61 -11.75
N LEU A 234 -8.27 7.38 -11.97
CA LEU A 234 -8.19 6.35 -10.94
C LEU A 234 -7.31 6.79 -9.74
N ASN A 235 -6.22 7.54 -9.97
CA ASN A 235 -5.38 8.06 -8.88
C ASN A 235 -6.13 9.10 -8.03
N ASN A 236 -6.95 9.94 -8.67
CA ASN A 236 -7.82 10.88 -7.96
C ASN A 236 -8.91 10.14 -7.20
N VAL A 237 -9.54 9.11 -7.80
CA VAL A 237 -10.57 8.29 -7.15
C VAL A 237 -10.01 7.51 -5.97
N THR A 238 -8.80 6.95 -6.05
CA THR A 238 -8.13 6.34 -4.89
C THR A 238 -7.84 7.39 -3.81
N GLY A 239 -7.48 8.62 -4.17
CA GLY A 239 -7.39 9.74 -3.23
C GLY A 239 -8.73 10.06 -2.55
N TYR A 240 -9.82 10.07 -3.31
CA TYR A 240 -11.18 10.25 -2.79
C TYR A 240 -11.68 9.05 -1.98
N LEU A 241 -11.35 7.81 -2.35
CA LEU A 241 -11.72 6.60 -1.60
C LEU A 241 -10.93 6.47 -0.30
N ASN A 242 -9.69 6.95 -0.26
CA ASN A 242 -8.96 7.10 1.00
C ASN A 242 -9.61 8.19 1.88
N GLN A 243 -10.17 9.24 1.26
CA GLN A 243 -10.90 10.30 1.97
C GLN A 243 -12.33 9.90 2.39
N VAL A 244 -12.99 9.02 1.62
CA VAL A 244 -14.33 8.47 1.87
C VAL A 244 -14.25 7.27 2.81
N GLY A 245 -13.20 6.45 2.75
CA GLY A 245 -12.91 5.40 3.74
C GLY A 245 -12.64 5.95 5.15
N SER A 246 -12.28 7.24 5.26
CA SER A 246 -12.23 7.97 6.52
C SER A 246 -13.56 8.67 6.90
N ASN A 247 -14.52 8.79 5.97
CA ASN A 247 -15.78 9.55 6.16
C ASN A 247 -17.08 8.74 5.99
N GLU A 248 -17.02 7.45 5.62
CA GLU A 248 -18.19 6.55 5.53
C GLU A 248 -18.45 5.75 6.82
N ASN A 249 -17.68 5.98 7.90
CA ASN A 249 -17.98 5.48 9.25
C ASN A 249 -19.08 6.26 9.97
N THR A 250 -20.10 6.77 9.27
CA THR A 250 -21.18 7.53 9.90
C THR A 250 -22.55 7.19 9.31
N LYS A 251 -23.00 5.96 9.54
CA LYS A 251 -24.40 5.62 9.83
C LYS A 251 -24.42 4.40 10.75
N LEU A 252 -24.10 4.62 12.02
CA LEU A 252 -24.12 3.61 13.07
C LEU A 252 -25.29 3.88 14.02
N THR A 253 -25.92 2.78 14.42
CA THR A 253 -27.25 2.67 15.03
C THR A 253 -27.18 3.00 16.52
N SER A 254 -28.33 3.28 17.13
CA SER A 254 -28.48 3.75 18.52
C SER A 254 -27.88 2.82 19.59
N GLU A 255 -27.58 1.57 19.25
CA GLU A 255 -26.96 0.57 20.14
C GLU A 255 -25.42 0.72 20.19
N GLU A 256 -24.77 1.19 19.12
CA GLU A 256 -23.30 1.40 19.06
C GLU A 256 -22.86 2.69 19.79
N LYS A 257 -23.78 3.65 20.00
CA LYS A 257 -23.51 4.89 20.75
C LYS A 257 -23.31 4.68 22.25
N GLU A 258 -23.81 3.57 22.81
CA GLU A 258 -23.61 3.22 24.22
C GLU A 258 -22.34 2.39 24.45
N GLU A 259 -21.77 1.81 23.40
CA GLU A 259 -20.52 1.05 23.45
C GLU A 259 -19.30 1.99 23.32
N ILE A 260 -19.39 3.01 22.46
CA ILE A 260 -18.37 4.07 22.31
C ILE A 260 -18.20 4.90 23.60
N LYS A 261 -19.29 5.19 24.32
CA LYS A 261 -19.21 5.86 25.64
C LYS A 261 -18.54 5.00 26.72
N ARG A 262 -18.59 3.68 26.59
CA ARG A 262 -17.90 2.75 27.50
C ARG A 262 -16.43 2.61 27.15
N GLU A 263 -16.06 2.62 25.86
CA GLU A 263 -14.66 2.64 25.41
C GLU A 263 -13.94 3.96 25.75
N GLU A 264 -14.58 5.13 25.60
CA GLU A 264 -14.01 6.42 26.02
C GLU A 264 -13.78 6.52 27.55
N GLN A 265 -14.61 5.84 28.35
CA GLN A 265 -14.47 5.78 29.80
C GLN A 265 -13.41 4.76 30.24
N TYR A 266 -13.23 3.66 29.50
CA TYR A 266 -12.21 2.64 29.78
C TYR A 266 -10.80 3.11 29.38
N ILE A 267 -10.67 3.92 28.32
CA ILE A 267 -9.40 4.53 27.91
C ILE A 267 -8.90 5.51 28.98
N LYS A 268 -9.78 6.34 29.55
CA LYS A 268 -9.44 7.25 30.66
C LYS A 268 -9.02 6.52 31.94
N GLU A 269 -9.63 5.38 32.28
CA GLU A 269 -9.20 4.57 33.44
C GLU A 269 -7.92 3.75 33.17
N SER A 270 -7.58 3.47 31.91
CA SER A 270 -6.38 2.73 31.52
C SER A 270 -5.12 3.60 31.45
N GLU A 271 -5.27 4.90 31.19
CA GLU A 271 -4.18 5.90 31.25
C GLU A 271 -3.74 6.20 32.70
N GLU A 272 -4.66 6.16 33.67
CA GLU A 272 -4.31 6.32 35.09
C GLU A 272 -3.64 5.08 35.71
N ARG A 273 -3.92 3.87 35.20
CA ARG A 273 -3.37 2.61 35.75
C ARG A 273 -1.98 2.21 35.22
N ASN A 274 -1.58 2.68 34.04
CA ASN A 274 -0.28 2.35 33.46
C ASN A 274 0.90 3.16 34.04
N ASN A 275 0.62 4.17 34.87
CA ASN A 275 1.65 5.01 35.49
C ASN A 275 2.24 4.41 36.79
N SER A 276 1.97 3.14 37.11
CA SER A 276 2.39 2.55 38.41
C SER A 276 3.11 1.20 38.36
N ASN A 277 3.34 0.56 37.19
CA ASN A 277 3.95 -0.78 37.15
C ASN A 277 5.02 -0.97 36.06
N SER A 278 6.03 -0.10 36.02
CA SER A 278 7.37 -0.51 35.56
C SER A 278 8.34 -0.54 36.74
N THR A 279 8.19 -1.56 37.58
CA THR A 279 9.25 -1.99 38.48
C THR A 279 9.38 -3.51 38.38
N ASN A 280 10.55 -3.94 37.93
CA ASN A 280 11.16 -5.28 38.01
C ASN A 280 10.99 -6.29 36.86
N SER A 281 12.18 -6.61 36.34
CA SER A 281 12.66 -7.79 35.61
C SER A 281 12.21 -7.93 34.17
N SER A 282 13.12 -8.02 33.19
CA SER A 282 14.40 -8.73 33.26
C SER A 282 15.52 -8.01 32.50
N ASN A 283 16.71 -7.98 33.13
CA ASN A 283 17.99 -7.57 32.57
C ASN A 283 18.32 -8.38 31.31
N GLU A 284 18.05 -7.81 30.14
CA GLU A 284 18.93 -7.97 28.99
C GLU A 284 19.57 -6.60 28.75
N ASN A 285 20.90 -6.57 28.75
CA ASN A 285 21.67 -5.38 28.41
C ASN A 285 21.39 -5.03 26.95
N ILE A 286 20.34 -4.23 26.72
CA ILE A 286 20.18 -3.48 25.49
C ILE A 286 21.24 -2.38 25.57
N GLU A 287 22.40 -2.62 24.94
CA GLU A 287 23.22 -1.51 24.47
C GLU A 287 22.28 -0.61 23.67
N LYS A 288 21.98 0.58 24.19
CA LYS A 288 21.29 1.62 23.43
C LYS A 288 22.07 1.77 22.13
N GLU A 289 21.48 1.40 20.99
CA GLU A 289 22.10 1.71 19.69
C GLU A 289 22.47 3.19 19.68
N PRO A 290 23.69 3.55 19.26
CA PRO A 290 24.11 4.94 19.26
C PRO A 290 23.18 5.73 18.33
N LEU A 291 22.55 6.77 18.88
CA LEU A 291 21.72 7.67 18.09
C LEU A 291 22.54 8.26 16.95
N GLN A 292 21.95 8.38 15.77
CA GLN A 292 22.65 8.93 14.61
C GLN A 292 22.74 10.45 14.76
N PRO A 293 23.92 11.06 14.50
CA PRO A 293 24.05 12.51 14.52
C PRO A 293 23.15 13.14 13.46
N SER A 294 22.55 14.28 13.79
CA SER A 294 21.76 15.04 12.83
C SER A 294 22.61 15.62 11.70
N PHE A 295 22.00 15.82 10.54
CA PHE A 295 22.65 16.46 9.40
C PHE A 295 22.61 17.98 9.61
N ASP A 296 23.79 18.57 9.87
CA ASP A 296 23.90 20.01 10.10
C ASP A 296 23.58 20.78 8.82
N PHE A 297 22.91 21.92 8.97
CA PHE A 297 22.57 22.81 7.87
C PHE A 297 22.66 24.26 8.32
N THR A 298 22.80 25.18 7.36
CA THR A 298 22.75 26.63 7.60
C THR A 298 21.81 27.27 6.60
N LEU A 299 20.58 27.57 7.02
CA LEU A 299 19.52 28.08 6.16
C LEU A 299 18.96 29.41 6.70
N LYS A 300 18.26 30.16 5.85
CA LYS A 300 17.62 31.41 6.23
C LYS A 300 16.12 31.22 6.40
N ASP A 301 15.55 31.90 7.39
CA ASP A 301 14.11 31.90 7.64
C ASP A 301 13.36 32.99 6.85
N GLN A 302 12.02 33.06 7.01
CA GLN A 302 11.16 34.07 6.42
C GLN A 302 11.47 35.51 6.86
N TYR A 303 12.14 35.68 7.99
CA TYR A 303 12.50 36.98 8.58
C TYR A 303 13.93 37.41 8.21
N GLY A 304 14.70 36.54 7.55
CA GLY A 304 16.09 36.78 7.17
C GLY A 304 17.11 36.38 8.24
N ASN A 305 16.67 35.75 9.33
CA ASN A 305 17.58 35.19 10.33
C ASN A 305 18.27 33.95 9.76
N VAL A 306 19.54 33.77 10.09
CA VAL A 306 20.30 32.57 9.72
C VAL A 306 20.17 31.57 10.87
N HIS A 307 19.75 30.36 10.53
CA HIS A 307 19.59 29.24 11.44
C HIS A 307 20.61 28.17 11.08
N LYS A 308 21.51 27.88 12.02
CA LYS A 308 22.41 26.75 11.92
C LYS A 308 22.00 25.69 12.93
N LEU A 309 21.78 24.45 12.47
CA LEU A 309 21.25 23.40 13.35
C LEU A 309 22.19 23.13 14.53
N SER A 310 23.50 23.16 14.31
CA SER A 310 24.52 23.01 15.36
C SER A 310 24.42 24.04 16.49
N ASP A 311 23.85 25.22 16.23
CA ASP A 311 23.74 26.29 17.22
C ASP A 311 22.66 25.98 18.28
N TYR A 312 21.80 25.00 18.01
CA TYR A 312 20.78 24.52 18.93
C TYR A 312 21.25 23.37 19.83
N LYS A 313 22.54 23.01 19.81
CA LYS A 313 23.08 22.05 20.79
C LYS A 313 22.80 22.50 22.22
N GLY A 314 22.38 21.56 23.05
CA GLY A 314 21.85 21.79 24.40
C GLY A 314 20.33 21.95 24.45
N LYS A 315 19.66 22.07 23.30
CA LYS A 315 18.20 22.21 23.18
C LYS A 315 17.59 21.05 22.37
N THR A 316 16.31 20.76 22.61
CA THR A 316 15.54 19.81 21.83
C THR A 316 14.96 20.51 20.60
N VAL A 317 15.16 19.95 19.41
CA VAL A 317 14.67 20.54 18.15
C VAL A 317 13.53 19.71 17.58
N PHE A 318 12.40 20.37 17.34
CA PHE A 318 11.27 19.90 16.56
C PHE A 318 11.44 20.43 15.12
N LEU A 319 11.84 19.55 14.20
CA LEU A 319 12.17 19.90 12.82
C LEU A 319 11.11 19.32 11.87
N ASN A 320 10.25 20.16 11.31
CA ASN A 320 9.11 19.74 10.49
C ASN A 320 9.30 20.09 9.02
N PHE A 321 9.26 19.08 8.15
CA PHE A 321 9.34 19.23 6.69
C PHE A 321 7.93 19.30 6.10
N TRP A 322 7.64 20.38 5.37
CA TRP A 322 6.28 20.69 4.93
C TRP A 322 6.23 21.45 3.60
N ALA A 323 5.01 21.60 3.07
CA ALA A 323 4.74 22.35 1.83
C ALA A 323 3.38 23.08 1.89
N THR A 324 3.25 24.22 1.18
CA THR A 324 2.03 25.05 1.14
C THR A 324 0.89 24.38 0.38
N TRP A 325 1.20 23.53 -0.60
CA TRP A 325 0.22 22.77 -1.37
C TRP A 325 -0.21 21.46 -0.67
N CYS A 326 0.52 21.02 0.35
CA CYS A 326 0.29 19.77 1.08
C CYS A 326 -0.90 19.91 2.07
N PRO A 327 -2.05 19.25 1.82
CA PRO A 327 -3.20 19.35 2.72
C PRO A 327 -2.94 18.87 4.16
N PRO A 328 -2.30 17.70 4.41
CA PRO A 328 -2.04 17.27 5.79
C PRO A 328 -1.09 18.21 6.53
N CYS A 329 -0.10 18.79 5.84
CA CYS A 329 0.75 19.83 6.40
C CYS A 329 -0.07 21.03 6.90
N ARG A 330 -0.99 21.54 6.07
CA ARG A 330 -1.86 22.66 6.45
C ARG A 330 -2.77 22.34 7.64
N MET A 331 -3.12 21.08 7.85
CA MET A 331 -3.94 20.66 9.00
C MET A 331 -3.14 20.68 10.31
N GLU A 332 -1.84 20.36 10.29
CA GLU A 332 -1.01 20.35 11.50
C GLU A 332 -0.39 21.71 11.85
N MET A 333 -0.21 22.62 10.89
CA MET A 333 0.41 23.93 11.12
C MET A 333 -0.25 24.77 12.24
N PRO A 334 -1.59 24.81 12.42
CA PRO A 334 -2.20 25.48 13.56
C PRO A 334 -1.73 24.90 14.91
N HIS A 335 -1.56 23.58 14.99
CA HIS A 335 -1.06 22.92 16.20
C HIS A 335 0.42 23.24 16.45
N ILE A 336 1.24 23.28 15.40
CA ILE A 336 2.65 23.69 15.49
C ILE A 336 2.76 25.15 15.96
N GLU A 337 1.91 26.04 15.46
CA GLU A 337 1.88 27.45 15.88
C GLU A 337 1.48 27.60 17.36
N GLU A 338 0.49 26.84 17.82
CA GLU A 338 0.13 26.82 19.24
C GLU A 338 1.26 26.28 20.11
N LEU A 339 1.94 25.22 19.65
CA LEU A 339 3.08 24.60 20.33
C LEU A 339 4.27 25.57 20.43
N TYR A 340 4.56 26.28 19.35
CA TYR A 340 5.60 27.31 19.27
C TYR A 340 5.34 28.44 20.28
N LYS A 341 4.07 28.87 20.41
CA LYS A 341 3.66 29.86 21.42
C LYS A 341 3.78 29.32 22.84
N GLU A 342 3.37 28.07 23.05
CA GLU A 342 3.41 27.41 24.37
C GLU A 342 4.84 27.22 24.88
N PHE A 343 5.78 26.89 23.99
CA PHE A 343 7.22 26.81 24.28
C PHE A 343 7.96 28.14 24.07
N ASN A 344 7.27 29.25 24.33
CA ASN A 344 7.85 30.58 24.46
C ASN A 344 8.69 31.05 23.25
N TYR A 345 8.21 30.78 22.04
CA TYR A 345 8.79 31.32 20.79
C TYR A 345 10.28 30.96 20.60
N ASN A 346 10.67 29.71 20.87
CA ASN A 346 12.06 29.20 20.79
C ASN A 346 13.04 29.85 21.79
N LYS A 347 12.55 30.53 22.83
CA LYS A 347 13.41 31.12 23.87
C LYS A 347 13.90 30.09 24.89
N ASP A 348 13.14 29.03 25.09
CA ASP A 348 13.41 28.00 26.08
C ASP A 348 14.23 26.83 25.47
N ASP A 349 14.15 25.66 26.10
CA ASP A 349 14.90 24.45 25.73
C ASP A 349 14.37 23.74 24.48
N ILE A 350 13.27 24.23 23.89
CA ILE A 350 12.61 23.61 22.74
C ILE A 350 12.63 24.58 21.57
N ILE A 351 13.09 24.09 20.42
CA ILE A 351 13.24 24.86 19.19
C ILE A 351 12.33 24.23 18.13
N VAL A 352 11.33 24.98 17.69
CA VAL A 352 10.43 24.62 16.59
C VAL A 352 10.94 25.25 15.30
N LEU A 353 11.21 24.44 14.29
CA LEU A 353 11.62 24.88 12.96
C LEU A 353 10.81 24.14 11.89
N GLY A 354 10.23 24.90 10.97
CA GLY A 354 9.72 24.36 9.71
C GLY A 354 10.80 24.40 8.63
N VAL A 355 10.83 23.43 7.73
CA VAL A 355 11.70 23.39 6.55
C VAL A 355 10.80 23.30 5.32
N ALA A 356 10.98 24.22 4.39
CA ALA A 356 10.31 24.21 3.09
C ALA A 356 11.35 24.30 1.98
N GLN A 357 11.14 23.57 0.87
CA GLN A 357 11.99 23.63 -0.32
C GLN A 357 11.30 24.51 -1.37
N PRO A 358 11.74 25.76 -1.61
CA PRO A 358 11.13 26.62 -2.61
C PRO A 358 11.31 26.10 -4.03
N GLY A 359 10.29 26.28 -4.88
CA GLY A 359 10.32 25.89 -6.28
C GLY A 359 9.78 24.48 -6.58
N GLY A 360 9.78 24.10 -7.86
CA GLY A 360 9.16 22.85 -8.31
C GLY A 360 7.63 22.88 -8.19
N GLU A 361 7.06 22.00 -7.37
CA GLU A 361 5.63 22.00 -7.02
C GLU A 361 5.30 23.00 -5.90
N GLU A 362 6.31 23.47 -5.16
CA GLU A 362 6.18 24.51 -4.14
C GLU A 362 6.29 25.90 -4.76
N LYS A 363 5.72 26.88 -4.04
CA LYS A 363 5.87 28.30 -4.34
C LYS A 363 7.34 28.74 -4.21
N ASP A 364 7.64 29.89 -4.79
CA ASP A 364 8.86 30.61 -4.52
C ASP A 364 8.88 31.14 -3.07
N ILE A 365 10.05 31.60 -2.62
CA ILE A 365 10.26 32.11 -1.25
C ILE A 365 9.18 33.15 -0.88
N GLU A 366 8.90 34.09 -1.79
CA GLU A 366 7.89 35.13 -1.54
C GLU A 366 6.47 34.56 -1.47
N GLY A 367 6.12 33.58 -2.31
CA GLY A 367 4.84 32.89 -2.24
C GLY A 367 4.65 32.08 -0.95
N ILE A 368 5.72 31.49 -0.40
CA ILE A 368 5.69 30.82 0.91
C ILE A 368 5.51 31.86 2.02
N LYS A 369 6.27 32.96 2.02
CA LYS A 369 6.12 34.07 2.98
C LYS A 369 4.71 34.64 2.99
N GLN A 370 4.13 34.89 1.81
CA GLN A 370 2.75 35.36 1.69
C GLN A 370 1.75 34.35 2.27
N PHE A 371 1.97 33.06 2.07
CA PHE A 371 1.13 32.02 2.66
C PHE A 371 1.20 32.04 4.20
N LEU A 372 2.41 32.06 4.77
CA LEU A 372 2.62 32.12 6.22
C LEU A 372 1.97 33.36 6.83
N ASN A 373 2.18 34.54 6.24
CA ASN A 373 1.59 35.79 6.69
C ASN A 373 0.06 35.78 6.60
N LYS A 374 -0.51 35.24 5.52
CA LYS A 374 -1.96 35.16 5.32
C LYS A 374 -2.64 34.22 6.33
N GLN A 375 -1.96 33.15 6.72
CA GLN A 375 -2.48 32.18 7.70
C GLN A 375 -2.12 32.54 9.15
N GLY A 376 -1.21 33.49 9.37
CA GLY A 376 -0.80 33.94 10.70
C GLY A 376 0.16 32.98 11.42
N TYR A 377 0.95 32.21 10.67
CA TYR A 377 1.97 31.32 11.24
C TYR A 377 3.27 32.10 11.47
N THR A 378 3.79 32.04 12.71
CA THR A 378 4.91 32.86 13.17
C THR A 378 6.17 32.05 13.48
N PHE A 379 6.07 30.73 13.64
CA PHE A 379 7.24 29.86 13.85
C PHE A 379 8.26 29.99 12.68
N PRO A 380 9.57 29.93 12.94
CA PRO A 380 10.57 30.09 11.90
C PRO A 380 10.49 28.94 10.88
N VAL A 381 10.42 29.31 9.61
CA VAL A 381 10.44 28.40 8.46
C VAL A 381 11.68 28.71 7.65
N VAL A 382 12.63 27.77 7.63
CA VAL A 382 13.86 27.87 6.87
C VAL A 382 13.68 27.34 5.44
N PHE A 383 14.36 27.97 4.49
CA PHE A 383 14.25 27.64 3.07
C PHE A 383 15.43 26.81 2.59
N ASP A 384 15.16 25.58 2.16
CA ASP A 384 16.13 24.69 1.52
C ASP A 384 16.15 24.94 0.01
N GLU A 385 16.83 26.00 -0.43
CA GLU A 385 16.89 26.38 -1.86
C GLU A 385 17.65 25.36 -2.72
N SER A 386 18.64 24.66 -2.15
CA SER A 386 19.41 23.64 -2.87
C SER A 386 18.70 22.28 -2.93
N GLY A 387 17.82 22.00 -1.98
CA GLY A 387 17.21 20.69 -1.79
C GLY A 387 18.12 19.67 -1.10
N GLU A 388 19.30 20.10 -0.63
CA GLU A 388 20.28 19.23 0.03
C GLU A 388 19.75 18.76 1.39
N VAL A 389 19.08 19.63 2.15
CA VAL A 389 18.54 19.26 3.47
C VAL A 389 17.41 18.25 3.35
N PHE A 390 16.50 18.43 2.38
CA PHE A 390 15.48 17.43 2.07
C PHE A 390 16.07 16.08 1.64
N SER A 391 17.18 16.10 0.89
CA SER A 391 17.90 14.91 0.45
C SER A 391 18.62 14.20 1.60
N ASP A 392 19.34 14.93 2.45
CA ASP A 392 20.10 14.40 3.59
C ASP A 392 19.19 13.73 4.61
N TYR A 393 18.05 14.37 4.90
CA TYR A 393 17.00 13.80 5.74
C TYR A 393 16.11 12.77 5.02
N ARG A 394 16.37 12.49 3.73
CA ARG A 394 15.68 11.50 2.90
C ARG A 394 14.15 11.64 2.94
N ILE A 395 13.66 12.86 2.78
CA ILE A 395 12.23 13.16 2.86
C ILE A 395 11.50 12.57 1.65
N MET A 396 10.68 11.54 1.90
CA MET A 396 9.89 10.85 0.86
C MET A 396 8.40 11.20 0.89
N SER A 397 7.94 11.81 1.99
CA SER A 397 6.55 12.16 2.25
C SER A 397 6.48 13.41 3.12
N MET A 398 5.41 14.17 2.96
CA MET A 398 5.12 15.37 3.77
C MET A 398 3.72 15.26 4.39
N PRO A 399 3.54 15.75 5.63
CA PRO A 399 4.59 16.27 6.50
C PRO A 399 5.47 15.16 7.09
N THR A 400 6.71 15.48 7.43
CA THR A 400 7.59 14.60 8.21
C THR A 400 8.27 15.42 9.29
N THR A 401 8.19 14.97 10.54
CA THR A 401 8.77 15.66 11.70
C THR A 401 9.90 14.83 12.29
N PHE A 402 11.08 15.42 12.44
CA PHE A 402 12.23 14.87 13.13
C PHE A 402 12.36 15.50 14.52
N MET A 403 12.71 14.66 15.49
CA MET A 403 13.05 15.08 16.84
C MET A 403 14.53 14.89 17.08
N ILE A 404 15.20 15.98 17.46
CA ILE A 404 16.63 16.01 17.71
C ILE A 404 16.83 16.32 19.19
N ASN A 405 17.62 15.50 19.86
CA ASN A 405 17.90 15.64 21.29
C ASN A 405 18.93 16.76 21.55
N LYS A 406 19.25 16.98 22.83
CA LYS A 406 20.16 18.05 23.25
C LYS A 406 21.60 17.85 22.76
N ASP A 407 22.01 16.63 22.47
CA ASP A 407 23.36 16.32 21.96
C ASP A 407 23.50 16.63 20.45
N GLY A 408 22.36 16.85 19.78
CA GLY A 408 22.30 17.06 18.34
C GLY A 408 22.12 15.76 17.55
N ASP A 409 21.68 14.69 18.20
CA ASP A 409 21.40 13.40 17.58
C ASP A 409 19.90 13.25 17.28
N ILE A 410 19.59 12.53 16.21
CA ILE A 410 18.21 12.23 15.82
C ILE A 410 17.65 11.18 16.77
N TYR A 411 16.71 11.59 17.62
CA TYR A 411 15.98 10.70 18.53
C TYR A 411 14.98 9.82 17.77
N GLY A 412 14.31 10.40 16.77
CA GLY A 412 13.34 9.71 15.94
C GLY A 412 12.66 10.64 14.95
N TYR A 413 11.78 10.07 14.12
CA TYR A 413 10.96 10.83 13.18
C TYR A 413 9.57 10.23 13.05
N VAL A 414 8.61 11.06 12.66
CA VAL A 414 7.24 10.66 12.34
C VAL A 414 6.87 11.20 10.97
N SER A 415 6.41 10.33 10.07
CA SER A 415 5.84 10.72 8.78
C SER A 415 4.32 10.76 8.88
N GLY A 416 3.72 11.87 8.46
CA GLY A 416 2.27 12.13 8.53
C GLY A 416 1.91 13.25 9.52
N ALA A 417 0.68 13.73 9.41
CA ALA A 417 0.20 14.84 10.24
C ALA A 417 0.08 14.42 11.72
N LEU A 418 0.54 15.30 12.62
CA LEU A 418 0.47 15.09 14.06
C LEU A 418 -0.64 15.92 14.72
N SER A 419 -1.28 15.37 15.75
CA SER A 419 -2.10 16.16 16.68
C SER A 419 -1.22 16.90 17.68
N LYS A 420 -1.76 17.96 18.30
CA LYS A 420 -1.04 18.73 19.32
C LYS A 420 -0.54 17.86 20.49
N ASP A 421 -1.37 16.93 20.95
CA ASP A 421 -1.02 16.06 22.09
C ASP A 421 0.09 15.08 21.73
N GLN A 422 0.09 14.56 20.49
CA GLN A 422 1.18 13.74 19.98
C GLN A 422 2.49 14.54 19.90
N MET A 423 2.46 15.77 19.39
CA MET A 423 3.66 16.63 19.33
C MET A 423 4.24 16.85 20.74
N LYS A 424 3.39 17.17 21.73
CA LYS A 424 3.82 17.34 23.13
C LYS A 424 4.42 16.07 23.71
N SER A 425 3.76 14.93 23.51
CA SER A 425 4.23 13.65 24.02
C SER A 425 5.63 13.34 23.51
N ILE A 426 5.86 13.48 22.20
CA ILE A 426 7.14 13.14 21.59
C ILE A 426 8.23 14.14 22.03
N ILE A 427 7.91 15.44 22.17
CA ILE A 427 8.86 16.44 22.70
C ILE A 427 9.29 16.09 24.12
N GLU A 428 8.36 15.76 25.00
CA GLU A 428 8.67 15.41 26.39
C GLU A 428 9.44 14.10 26.51
N GLU A 429 9.19 13.13 25.63
CA GLU A 429 9.97 11.89 25.56
C GLU A 429 11.41 12.16 25.07
N THR A 430 11.55 13.03 24.06
CA THR A 430 12.86 13.45 23.54
C THR A 430 13.67 14.22 24.57
N LYS A 431 13.03 15.03 25.42
CA LYS A 431 13.72 15.80 26.49
C LYS A 431 14.31 14.93 27.60
N LYS A 432 13.79 13.72 27.79
CA LYS A 432 14.24 12.78 28.83
C LYS A 432 15.49 11.99 28.42
N ASN A 433 15.82 11.99 27.12
CA ASN A 433 16.99 11.34 26.53
C ASN A 433 17.97 12.37 25.98
#